data_AF-A0A957H3W5-F1
#
_entry.id   AF-A0A957H3W5-F1
#
_cell.length_a   1.000
_cell.length_b   1.000
_cell.length_c   1.000
_cell.angle_alpha   90.00
_cell.angle_beta   90.00
_cell.angle_gamma   90.00
#
_symmetry.space_group_name_H-M   'P 1'
#
loop_
_entity.id
_entity.type
_entity.pdbx_description
1 polymer ?
#
loop_
_entity_poly.entity_id
_entity_poly.type
_entity_poly.pdbx_seq_one_letter_code
_entity_poly.pdbx_strand_id
1 'polypeptide(L)'
;MMKIAVIGGGPGGLYFALLAKKDWPEYEITVYERNRPDDTFGFGVVFSDETLGIFKQYDGPSYEAIRRQFAYWDDIEIVFKGRSFVIGGNGFAGCSRQSLLLLLQNRCRELGV
;
A
#
# COMPACT_ATOMS: atom_id res chain seq x y z
N MET A 1 -25.36 0.54 -14.59
CA MET A 1 -24.01 -0.04 -14.48
C MET A 1 -23.02 1.10 -14.67
N MET A 2 -22.17 1.37 -13.67
CA MET A 2 -21.20 2.47 -13.71
C MET A 2 -19.84 1.95 -14.19
N LYS A 3 -19.13 2.77 -14.97
CA LYS A 3 -17.77 2.50 -15.43
C LYS A 3 -16.81 3.52 -14.85
N ILE A 4 -15.69 3.07 -14.30
CA ILE A 4 -14.65 3.93 -13.73
C ILE A 4 -13.32 3.63 -14.41
N ALA A 5 -12.74 4.64 -15.05
CA ALA A 5 -11.38 4.59 -15.58
C ALA A 5 -10.42 5.26 -14.60
N VAL A 6 -9.46 4.51 -14.09
CA VAL A 6 -8.41 5.01 -13.20
C VAL A 6 -7.14 5.20 -14.02
N ILE A 7 -6.64 6.44 -14.11
CA ILE A 7 -5.42 6.75 -14.85
C ILE A 7 -4.24 6.78 -13.87
N GLY A 8 -3.37 5.78 -13.95
CA GLY A 8 -2.20 5.58 -13.11
C GLY A 8 -2.29 4.37 -12.18
N GLY A 9 -1.36 3.44 -12.32
CA GLY A 9 -1.20 2.22 -11.52
C GLY A 9 -0.29 2.39 -10.30
N GLY A 10 -0.27 3.59 -9.70
CA GLY A 10 0.43 3.86 -8.45
C GLY A 10 -0.37 3.38 -7.22
N PRO A 11 0.17 3.50 -5.99
CA PRO A 11 -0.49 3.00 -4.79
C PRO A 11 -1.90 3.58 -4.58
N GLY A 12 -2.07 4.89 -4.79
CA GLY A 12 -3.38 5.54 -4.66
C GLY A 12 -4.40 5.06 -5.69
N GLY A 13 -4.02 4.96 -6.96
CA GLY A 13 -4.92 4.50 -8.03
C GLY A 13 -5.32 3.04 -7.86
N LEU A 14 -4.36 2.17 -7.55
CA LEU A 14 -4.64 0.76 -7.27
C LEU A 14 -5.51 0.58 -6.03
N TYR A 15 -5.20 1.27 -4.93
CA TYR A 15 -5.96 1.11 -3.69
C TYR A 15 -7.39 1.68 -3.82
N PHE A 16 -7.56 2.80 -4.53
CA PHE A 16 -8.89 3.29 -4.89
C PHE A 16 -9.66 2.25 -5.72
N ALA A 17 -9.07 1.71 -6.78
CA ALA A 17 -9.75 0.77 -7.66
C ALA A 17 -10.17 -0.50 -6.91
N LEU A 18 -9.30 -1.01 -6.04
CA LEU A 18 -9.56 -2.11 -5.12
C LEU A 18 -10.74 -1.82 -4.19
N LEU A 19 -10.72 -0.68 -3.48
CA LEU A 19 -11.78 -0.35 -2.52
C LEU A 19 -13.12 -0.11 -3.22
N ALA A 20 -13.11 0.62 -4.33
CA ALA A 20 -14.30 0.87 -5.13
C ALA A 20 -14.90 -0.44 -5.67
N LYS A 21 -14.07 -1.36 -6.17
CA LYS A 21 -14.57 -2.66 -6.66
C LYS A 21 -15.12 -3.53 -5.55
N LYS A 22 -14.50 -3.49 -4.37
CA LYS A 22 -14.93 -4.23 -3.18
C LYS A 22 -16.29 -3.73 -2.68
N ASP A 23 -16.50 -2.42 -2.66
CA ASP A 23 -17.75 -1.80 -2.18
C ASP A 23 -18.87 -1.82 -3.22
N TRP A 24 -18.53 -1.79 -4.52
CA TRP A 24 -19.47 -1.90 -5.64
C TRP A 24 -19.05 -2.99 -6.65
N PRO A 25 -19.32 -4.28 -6.34
CA PRO A 25 -18.89 -5.40 -7.18
C PRO A 25 -19.41 -5.37 -8.61
N GLU A 26 -20.56 -4.73 -8.85
CA GLU A 26 -21.19 -4.60 -10.16
C GLU A 26 -20.58 -3.50 -11.05
N TYR A 27 -19.66 -2.68 -10.52
CA TYR A 27 -19.03 -1.61 -11.29
C TYR A 27 -17.90 -2.19 -12.16
N GLU A 28 -17.78 -1.68 -13.38
CA GLU A 28 -16.66 -1.99 -14.26
C GLU A 28 -15.55 -0.97 -13.99
N ILE A 29 -14.44 -1.43 -13.43
CA ILE A 29 -13.30 -0.57 -13.06
C ILE A 29 -12.10 -1.03 -13.87
N THR A 30 -11.40 -0.09 -14.51
CA THR A 30 -10.20 -0.39 -15.29
C THR A 30 -9.09 0.58 -14.93
N VAL A 31 -7.91 0.03 -14.62
CA VAL A 31 -6.71 0.82 -14.35
C VAL A 31 -5.84 0.86 -15.61
N TYR A 32 -5.55 2.07 -16.07
CA TYR A 32 -4.63 2.32 -17.18
C TYR A 32 -3.31 2.82 -16.63
N GLU A 33 -2.24 2.05 -16.84
CA GLU A 33 -0.87 2.40 -16.48
C GLU A 33 0.02 2.34 -17.73
N ARG A 34 0.92 3.31 -17.87
CA ARG A 34 1.85 3.39 -19.00
C ARG A 34 2.98 2.38 -18.86
N ASN A 35 3.48 2.19 -17.64
CA ASN A 35 4.62 1.35 -17.37
C ASN A 35 4.22 -0.11 -17.14
N ARG A 36 5.19 -1.03 -17.21
CA ARG A 36 4.93 -2.43 -16.86
C ARG A 36 4.65 -2.57 -15.35
N PRO A 37 3.85 -3.55 -14.93
CA PRO A 37 3.58 -3.90 -13.52
C PRO A 37 4.79 -3.89 -12.58
N ASP A 38 5.93 -4.34 -13.07
CA ASP A 38 7.19 -4.55 -12.37
C ASP A 38 8.20 -3.41 -12.58
N ASP A 39 7.89 -2.44 -13.45
CA ASP A 39 8.75 -1.34 -13.84
C ASP A 39 8.59 -0.16 -12.88
N THR A 40 9.31 -0.24 -11.76
CA THR A 40 9.36 0.82 -10.75
C THR A 40 10.79 1.18 -10.39
N PHE A 41 11.00 2.47 -10.15
CA PHE A 41 12.24 3.00 -9.60
C PHE A 41 12.31 2.75 -8.08
N GLY A 42 13.49 2.41 -7.60
CA GLY A 42 13.69 1.86 -6.25
C GLY A 42 13.69 2.94 -5.16
N PHE A 43 12.67 2.91 -4.31
CA PHE A 43 12.70 3.54 -2.99
C PHE A 43 11.80 2.76 -2.01
N GLY A 44 12.10 2.89 -0.72
CA GLY A 44 11.29 2.31 0.34
C GLY A 44 10.03 3.12 0.59
N VAL A 45 8.94 2.45 0.94
CA VAL A 45 7.72 3.06 1.47
C VAL A 45 7.56 2.64 2.92
N VAL A 46 7.09 3.56 3.76
CA VAL A 46 6.88 3.33 5.19
C VAL A 46 5.48 3.77 5.57
N PHE A 47 4.77 2.95 6.32
CA PHE A 47 3.47 3.25 6.92
C PHE A 47 3.61 3.27 8.44
N SER A 48 2.98 4.24 9.09
CA SER A 48 2.76 4.18 10.54
C SER A 48 1.68 3.15 10.87
N ASP A 49 1.65 2.69 12.11
CA ASP A 49 0.56 1.86 12.64
C ASP A 49 -0.82 2.48 12.46
N GLU A 50 -0.92 3.79 12.63
CA GLU A 50 -2.16 4.52 12.38
C GLU A 50 -2.60 4.32 10.92
N THR A 51 -1.67 4.45 9.97
CA THR A 51 -1.96 4.23 8.55
C THR A 51 -2.30 2.77 8.26
N LEU A 52 -1.58 1.82 8.87
CA LEU A 52 -1.89 0.38 8.75
C LEU A 52 -3.26 0.04 9.33
N GLY A 53 -3.71 0.77 10.37
CA GLY A 53 -5.06 0.69 10.92
C GLY A 53 -6.13 1.00 9.88
N ILE A 54 -5.88 1.96 8.99
CA ILE A 54 -6.77 2.28 7.87
C ILE A 54 -6.85 1.09 6.90
N PHE A 55 -5.72 0.48 6.52
CA PHE A 55 -5.73 -0.72 5.69
C PHE A 55 -6.52 -1.85 6.34
N LYS A 56 -6.36 -2.05 7.65
CA LYS A 56 -7.09 -3.08 8.40
C LYS A 56 -8.61 -2.85 8.38
N GLN A 57 -9.03 -1.60 8.54
CA GLN A 57 -10.43 -1.20 8.53
C GLN A 57 -11.07 -1.39 7.15
N TYR A 58 -10.37 -0.99 6.08
CA TYR A 58 -10.95 -0.93 4.74
C TYR A 58 -10.64 -2.14 3.87
N ASP A 59 -9.54 -2.86 4.03
CA ASP A 59 -9.28 -4.14 3.36
C ASP A 59 -8.32 -5.02 4.17
N GLY A 60 -8.88 -5.82 5.08
CA GLY A 60 -8.14 -6.77 5.91
C GLY A 60 -7.16 -7.68 5.15
N PRO A 61 -7.51 -8.22 3.95
CA PRO A 61 -6.56 -8.97 3.14
C PRO A 61 -5.31 -8.18 2.74
N SER A 62 -5.43 -6.93 2.30
CA SER A 62 -4.28 -6.05 2.03
C SER A 62 -3.46 -5.83 3.29
N TYR A 63 -4.09 -5.53 4.42
CA TYR A 63 -3.40 -5.35 5.70
C TYR A 63 -2.57 -6.57 6.08
N GLU A 64 -3.15 -7.78 6.04
CA GLU A 64 -2.42 -9.00 6.38
C GLU A 64 -1.30 -9.32 5.40
N ALA A 65 -1.48 -9.03 4.10
CA ALA A 65 -0.43 -9.19 3.11
C ALA A 65 0.74 -8.22 3.35
N ILE A 66 0.44 -6.97 3.70
CA ILE A 66 1.43 -5.94 4.06
C ILE A 66 2.20 -6.39 5.31
N ARG A 67 1.49 -6.74 6.38
CA ARG A 67 2.10 -7.15 7.65
C ARG A 67 3.02 -8.37 7.53
N ARG A 68 2.73 -9.30 6.62
CA ARG A 68 3.58 -10.48 6.37
C ARG A 68 4.84 -10.19 5.56
N GLN A 69 4.82 -9.16 4.71
CA GLN A 69 5.91 -8.89 3.77
C GLN A 69 6.81 -7.73 4.19
N PHE A 70 6.35 -6.86 5.09
CA PHE A 70 7.03 -5.61 5.43
C PHE A 70 7.91 -5.83 6.67
N ALA A 71 9.06 -5.18 6.68
CA ALA A 71 9.86 -5.06 7.91
C ALA A 71 9.09 -4.18 8.90
N TYR A 72 9.09 -4.54 10.17
CA TYR A 72 8.36 -3.83 11.21
C TYR A 72 9.31 -3.39 12.33
N TRP A 73 9.14 -2.18 12.84
CA TRP A 73 9.92 -1.63 13.93
C TRP A 73 9.14 -0.57 14.71
N ASP A 74 9.44 -0.44 16.01
CA ASP A 74 8.71 0.45 16.93
C ASP A 74 9.49 1.71 17.34
N ASP A 75 10.82 1.64 17.25
CA ASP A 75 11.72 2.67 17.74
C ASP A 75 12.37 3.43 16.58
N ILE A 76 12.43 4.77 16.71
CA ILE A 76 13.25 5.63 15.86
C ILE A 76 14.42 6.16 16.69
N GLU A 77 15.63 5.94 16.21
CA GLU A 77 16.83 6.58 16.75
C GLU A 77 17.18 7.85 15.97
N ILE A 78 17.30 8.97 16.67
CA ILE A 78 17.78 10.24 16.14
C ILE A 78 19.21 10.47 16.63
N VAL A 79 20.17 10.39 15.71
CA VAL A 79 21.58 10.69 16.00
C VAL A 79 21.90 12.13 15.57
N PHE A 80 22.18 13.00 16.53
CA PHE A 80 22.49 14.41 16.28
C PHE A 80 23.70 14.87 17.09
N LYS A 81 24.73 15.36 16.41
CA LYS A 81 25.97 15.87 17.02
C LYS A 81 26.59 14.91 18.06
N GLY A 82 26.62 13.62 17.73
CA GLY A 82 27.17 12.56 18.60
C GLY A 82 26.28 12.18 19.79
N ARG A 83 25.05 12.72 19.89
CA ARG A 83 24.04 12.30 20.85
C ARG A 83 23.00 11.42 20.15
N SER A 84 22.54 10.38 20.84
CA SER A 84 21.45 9.53 20.40
C SER A 84 20.21 9.79 21.25
N PHE A 85 19.06 9.87 20.59
CA PHE A 85 17.74 9.97 21.20
C PHE A 85 16.86 8.88 20.61
N VAL A 86 16.35 7.98 21.45
CA VAL A 86 15.40 6.94 21.03
C VAL A 86 13.98 7.39 21.33
N ILE A 87 13.13 7.35 20.32
CA ILE A 87 11.70 7.64 20.42
C ILE A 87 10.96 6.34 20.08
N GLY A 88 10.42 5.69 21.10
CA GLY A 88 9.60 4.48 20.94
C GLY A 88 8.11 4.77 20.83
N GLY A 89 7.33 3.69 20.66
CA GLY A 89 5.87 3.75 20.62
C GLY A 89 5.29 4.23 19.28
N ASN A 90 6.13 4.31 18.24
CA ASN A 90 5.69 4.63 16.88
C ASN A 90 5.94 3.39 16.02
N GLY A 91 4.97 2.48 15.95
CA GLY A 91 5.09 1.32 15.08
C GLY A 91 5.09 1.74 13.61
N PHE A 92 6.03 1.19 12.85
CA PHE A 92 6.18 1.41 11.41
C PHE A 92 6.35 0.08 10.67
N ALA A 93 5.77 0.01 9.48
CA ALA A 93 6.03 -1.05 8.51
C ALA A 93 6.65 -0.47 7.24
N GLY A 94 7.74 -1.06 6.78
CA GLY A 94 8.45 -0.66 5.57
C GLY A 94 8.66 -1.78 4.56
N CYS A 95 8.57 -1.45 3.27
CA CYS A 95 8.96 -2.36 2.18
C CYS A 95 9.45 -1.59 0.96
N SER A 96 9.85 -2.30 -0.09
CA SER A 96 10.09 -1.67 -1.39
C SER A 96 8.76 -1.22 -2.01
N ARG A 97 8.75 -0.05 -2.68
CA ARG A 97 7.58 0.38 -3.45
C ARG A 97 7.12 -0.68 -4.44
N GLN A 98 8.05 -1.44 -5.03
CA GLN A 98 7.74 -2.55 -5.93
C GLN A 98 6.88 -3.62 -5.27
N SER A 99 7.27 -4.05 -4.06
CA SER A 99 6.52 -5.03 -3.28
C SER A 99 5.09 -4.55 -3.00
N LEU A 100 4.92 -3.28 -2.60
CA LEU A 100 3.60 -2.70 -2.39
C LEU A 100 2.75 -2.70 -3.68
N LEU A 101 3.32 -2.29 -4.81
CA LEU A 101 2.60 -2.25 -6.08
C LEU A 101 2.16 -3.64 -6.53
N LEU A 102 3.04 -4.64 -6.44
CA LEU A 102 2.71 -6.02 -6.81
C LEU A 102 1.60 -6.59 -5.93
N LEU A 103 1.65 -6.32 -4.62
CA LEU A 103 0.60 -6.71 -3.68
C LEU A 103 -0.75 -6.10 -4.06
N LEU A 104 -0.79 -4.77 -4.26
CA LEU A 104 -2.03 -4.07 -4.61
C LEU A 104 -2.58 -4.50 -5.97
N GLN A 105 -1.72 -4.72 -6.97
CA GLN A 105 -2.14 -5.23 -8.27
C GLN A 105 -2.72 -6.64 -8.17
N ASN A 106 -2.11 -7.53 -7.39
CA ASN A 106 -2.66 -8.88 -7.16
C ASN A 106 -4.03 -8.78 -6.50
N ARG A 107 -4.17 -7.90 -5.50
CA ARG A 107 -5.44 -7.69 -4.81
C ARG A 107 -6.52 -7.09 -5.71
N CYS A 108 -6.17 -6.17 -6.62
CA CYS A 108 -7.06 -5.68 -7.68
C CYS A 108 -7.56 -6.83 -8.58
N ARG A 109 -6.65 -7.70 -9.05
CA ARG A 109 -7.01 -8.85 -9.91
C ARG A 109 -7.94 -9.83 -9.21
N GLU A 110 -7.73 -10.10 -7.92
CA GLU A 110 -8.62 -10.94 -7.11
C GLU A 110 -10.06 -10.41 -7.04
N LEU A 111 -10.24 -9.09 -7.09
CA LEU A 111 -11.55 -8.43 -7.05
C LEU A 111 -12.15 -8.19 -8.45
N GLY A 112 -11.42 -8.49 -9.52
CA GLY A 112 -11.88 -8.30 -10.89
C GLY A 112 -11.79 -6.85 -11.37
N VAL A 113 -10.78 -6.11 -10.92
CA VAL A 113 -10.32 -4.83 -11.51
C VAL A 113 -9.35 -5.11 -12.67
#